data_AF-J5KM28-F1
#
_entry.id   AF-J5KM28-F1
#
_cell.length_a   1.000
_cell.length_b   1.000
_cell.length_c   1.000
_cell.angle_alpha   90.00
_cell.angle_beta   90.00
_cell.angle_gamma   90.00
#
_symmetry.space_group_name_H-M   'P 1'
#
loop_
_entity.id
_entity.type
_entity.pdbx_description
1 polymer ?
#
loop_
_entity_poly.entity_id
_entity_poly.type
_entity_poly.pdbx_seq_one_letter_code
_entity_poly.pdbx_strand_id
1 'polypeptide(L)'
;MANNYKYDHYKTVPDPAEKVNFKKKKPKLIAVVDEDNCTGCQVCIPFCPVDCIEPVPAEKYGIPIPPVQVRHDECIGCQICAKACTKLTWDAIRMIKTEEFEEIYDVALTG
;
A
#
# COMPACT_ATOMS: atom_id res chain seq x y z
N MET A 1 18.83 38.39 22.43
CA MET A 1 17.86 38.71 21.35
C MET A 1 17.48 37.37 20.72
N ALA A 2 16.23 36.94 20.89
CA ALA A 2 15.80 35.57 20.63
C ALA A 2 15.71 35.28 19.11
N ASN A 3 16.33 34.19 18.68
CA ASN A 3 16.31 33.71 17.30
C ASN A 3 14.89 33.32 16.87
N ASN A 4 14.39 33.99 15.83
CA ASN A 4 13.04 33.79 15.29
C ASN A 4 13.03 32.67 14.24
N TYR A 5 13.40 31.44 14.63
CA TYR A 5 13.22 30.26 13.80
C TYR A 5 11.75 29.83 13.81
N LYS A 6 10.89 30.53 13.04
CA LYS A 6 9.57 30.01 12.68
C LYS A 6 9.76 28.99 11.56
N TYR A 7 10.05 27.74 11.94
CA TYR A 7 9.78 26.63 11.05
C TYR A 7 8.27 26.39 11.08
N ASP A 8 7.61 26.75 9.97
CA ASP A 8 6.20 26.43 9.77
C ASP A 8 6.11 24.92 9.47
N HIS A 9 5.90 24.14 10.54
CA HIS A 9 5.80 22.69 10.47
C HIS A 9 4.50 22.21 9.80
N TYR A 10 3.56 23.12 9.54
CA TYR A 10 2.31 22.83 8.86
C TYR A 10 2.49 23.08 7.37
N LYS A 11 3.03 22.09 6.66
CA LYS A 11 2.96 22.08 5.19
C LYS A 11 1.48 21.95 4.83
N THR A 12 0.90 22.98 4.20
CA THR A 12 -0.43 22.89 3.59
C THR A 12 -0.44 21.67 2.67
N VAL A 13 -1.43 20.79 2.84
CA VAL A 13 -1.59 19.63 1.97
C VAL A 13 -1.85 20.18 0.56
N PRO A 14 -1.02 19.87 -0.45
CA PRO A 14 -1.23 20.35 -1.80
C PRO A 14 -2.57 19.82 -2.34
N ASP A 15 -3.23 20.62 -3.17
CA ASP A 15 -4.47 20.21 -3.83
C ASP A 15 -4.28 18.88 -4.57
N PRO A 16 -5.24 17.94 -4.46
CA PRO A 16 -5.15 16.65 -5.12
C PRO A 16 -5.01 16.86 -6.64
N ALA A 17 -4.09 16.12 -7.25
CA ALA A 17 -3.81 16.26 -8.68
C ALA A 17 -5.07 15.97 -9.51
N GLU A 18 -5.38 16.87 -10.45
CA GLU A 18 -6.59 16.85 -11.29
C GLU A 18 -6.67 15.63 -12.24
N LYS A 19 -5.61 14.82 -12.34
CA LYS A 19 -5.51 13.65 -13.22
C LYS A 19 -5.10 12.41 -12.45
N VAL A 20 -5.95 11.39 -12.47
CA VAL A 20 -5.64 10.03 -12.00
C VAL A 20 -4.55 9.45 -12.90
N ASN A 21 -3.40 9.11 -12.31
CA ASN A 21 -2.24 8.62 -13.05
C ASN A 21 -2.34 7.10 -13.16
N PHE A 22 -2.73 6.61 -14.34
CA PHE A 22 -2.75 5.17 -14.62
C PHE A 22 -1.34 4.67 -14.89
N LYS A 23 -1.01 3.47 -14.38
CA LYS A 23 0.26 2.81 -14.72
C LYS A 23 0.30 2.56 -16.23
N LYS A 24 1.49 2.74 -16.83
CA LYS A 24 1.71 2.59 -18.29
C LYS A 24 2.18 1.19 -18.68
N LYS A 25 2.56 0.38 -17.69
CA LYS A 25 3.00 -1.01 -17.87
C LYS A 25 2.57 -1.84 -16.68
N LYS A 26 2.20 -3.09 -16.96
CA LYS A 26 2.00 -4.14 -15.97
C LYS A 26 3.33 -4.46 -15.26
N PRO A 27 3.37 -4.46 -13.92
CA PRO A 27 4.57 -4.82 -13.18
C PRO A 27 4.86 -6.32 -13.32
N LYS A 28 6.08 -6.74 -12.96
CA LYS A 28 6.45 -8.17 -12.90
C LYS A 28 6.11 -8.84 -11.58
N LEU A 29 5.95 -8.03 -10.53
CA LEU A 29 5.68 -8.48 -9.17
C LEU A 29 4.50 -7.68 -8.61
N ILE A 30 3.66 -8.34 -7.84
CA ILE A 30 2.49 -7.78 -7.17
C ILE A 30 2.58 -8.08 -5.69
N ALA A 31 2.23 -7.09 -4.86
CA ALA A 31 2.15 -7.25 -3.42
C ALA A 31 0.80 -7.90 -3.06
N VAL A 32 0.85 -9.00 -2.31
CA VAL A 32 -0.30 -9.72 -1.77
C VAL A 32 -0.17 -9.74 -0.25
N VAL A 33 -1.26 -9.41 0.42
CA VAL A 33 -1.31 -9.39 1.89
C VAL A 33 -1.78 -10.75 2.38
N ASP A 34 -1.03 -11.31 3.31
CA ASP A 34 -1.41 -12.49 4.08
C ASP A 34 -2.34 -12.04 5.21
N GLU A 35 -3.65 -12.24 5.02
CA GLU A 35 -4.67 -11.74 5.95
C GLU A 35 -4.59 -12.39 7.34
N ASP A 36 -4.10 -13.63 7.43
CA ASP A 36 -3.91 -14.33 8.70
C ASP A 36 -2.75 -13.78 9.52
N ASN A 37 -1.72 -13.24 8.85
CA ASN A 37 -0.53 -12.68 9.51
C ASN A 37 -0.58 -11.14 9.64
N CYS A 38 -1.51 -10.48 8.95
CA CYS A 38 -1.60 -9.02 8.94
C CYS A 38 -2.35 -8.51 10.19
N THR A 39 -1.64 -7.73 11.02
CA THR A 39 -2.20 -7.13 12.24
C THR A 39 -2.92 -5.80 12.02
N GLY A 40 -3.03 -5.31 10.78
CA GLY A 40 -3.67 -4.02 10.50
C GLY A 40 -2.95 -2.79 11.05
N CYS A 41 -1.63 -2.90 11.31
CA CYS A 41 -0.81 -1.80 11.85
C CYS A 41 -0.68 -0.57 10.93
N GLN A 42 -1.10 -0.67 9.67
CA GLN A 42 -1.10 0.40 8.66
C GLN A 42 0.28 1.02 8.35
N VAL A 43 1.38 0.41 8.82
CA VAL A 43 2.73 0.92 8.58
C VAL A 43 3.08 0.95 7.10
N CYS A 44 2.50 0.07 6.28
CA CYS A 44 2.80 -0.04 4.85
C CYS A 44 2.14 1.06 3.99
N ILE A 45 1.04 1.66 4.45
CA ILE A 45 0.27 2.67 3.71
C ILE A 45 1.13 3.88 3.33
N PRO A 46 1.76 4.61 4.28
CA PRO A 46 2.56 5.80 3.94
C PRO A 46 3.82 5.50 3.13
N PHE A 47 4.24 4.23 3.04
CA PHE A 47 5.40 3.82 2.25
C PHE A 47 5.03 3.43 0.81
N CYS A 48 3.74 3.36 0.47
CA CYS A 48 3.33 3.04 -0.89
C CYS A 48 3.48 4.28 -1.79
N PRO A 49 4.33 4.25 -2.82
CA PRO A 49 4.59 5.42 -3.67
C PRO A 49 3.41 5.81 -4.58
N VAL A 50 2.44 4.91 -4.74
CA VAL A 50 1.23 5.08 -5.55
C VAL A 50 -0.03 4.99 -4.71
N ASP A 51 0.11 4.96 -3.39
CA ASP A 51 -0.99 4.93 -2.42
C ASP A 51 -2.06 3.84 -2.68
N CYS A 52 -1.64 2.67 -3.17
CA CYS A 52 -2.53 1.57 -3.54
C CYS A 52 -2.89 0.62 -2.38
N ILE A 53 -2.72 1.04 -1.12
CA ILE A 53 -2.94 0.19 0.06
C ILE A 53 -3.93 0.89 0.99
N GLU A 54 -4.96 0.18 1.43
CA GLU A 54 -6.01 0.73 2.29
C GLU A 54 -6.42 -0.28 3.38
N PRO A 55 -6.89 0.18 4.55
CA PRO A 55 -7.46 -0.71 5.55
C PRO A 55 -8.79 -1.28 5.04
N VAL A 56 -9.03 -2.56 5.30
CA VAL A 56 -10.32 -3.17 5.00
C VAL A 56 -11.38 -2.64 5.98
N PRO A 57 -12.64 -2.43 5.56
CA PRO A 57 -13.73 -2.08 6.47
C PRO A 57 -13.92 -3.12 7.58
N ALA A 58 -14.10 -2.65 8.83
CA ALA A 58 -14.27 -3.52 10.01
C ALA A 58 -15.46 -4.49 9.89
N GLU A 59 -16.47 -4.11 9.11
CA GLU A 59 -17.68 -4.89 8.85
C GLU A 59 -17.39 -6.21 8.12
N LYS A 60 -16.29 -6.30 7.35
CA LYS A 60 -15.98 -7.50 6.55
C LYS A 60 -15.58 -8.71 7.41
N TYR A 61 -14.82 -8.46 8.48
CA TYR A 61 -14.20 -9.51 9.29
C TYR A 61 -14.74 -9.58 10.72
N GLY A 62 -15.49 -8.58 11.20
CA GLY A 62 -16.03 -8.56 12.56
C GLY A 62 -14.96 -8.49 13.67
N ILE A 63 -13.72 -8.13 13.31
CA ILE A 63 -12.58 -7.98 14.22
C ILE A 63 -12.25 -6.48 14.43
N PRO A 64 -11.75 -6.10 15.62
CA PRO A 64 -11.51 -4.69 15.95
C PRO A 64 -10.39 -4.05 15.13
N ILE A 65 -9.45 -4.84 14.59
CA ILE A 65 -8.34 -4.34 13.77
C ILE A 65 -8.29 -5.15 12.48
N PRO A 66 -8.88 -4.64 11.39
CA PRO A 66 -8.91 -5.35 10.11
C PRO A 66 -7.54 -5.30 9.40
N PRO A 67 -7.24 -6.31 8.57
CA PRO A 67 -6.04 -6.30 7.74
C PRO A 67 -6.11 -5.19 6.67
N VAL A 68 -4.97 -4.92 6.03
CA VAL A 68 -4.92 -4.03 4.87
C VAL A 68 -5.17 -4.81 3.58
N GLN A 69 -5.72 -4.14 2.57
CA GLN A 69 -5.87 -4.66 1.22
C GLN A 69 -5.05 -3.83 0.23
N VAL A 70 -4.53 -4.49 -0.79
CA VAL A 70 -3.77 -3.85 -1.88
C VAL A 70 -4.66 -3.80 -3.11
N ARG A 71 -4.81 -2.60 -3.69
CA ARG A 71 -5.40 -2.44 -5.02
C ARG A 71 -4.38 -2.90 -6.07
N HIS A 72 -4.48 -4.17 -6.46
CA HIS A 72 -3.51 -4.83 -7.36
C HIS A 72 -3.42 -4.15 -8.74
N ASP A 73 -4.49 -3.46 -9.17
CA ASP A 73 -4.50 -2.71 -10.42
C ASP A 73 -3.62 -1.45 -10.37
N GLU A 74 -3.43 -0.82 -9.21
CA GLU A 74 -2.55 0.34 -9.07
C GLU A 74 -1.13 -0.04 -8.62
N CYS A 75 -0.93 -1.28 -8.16
CA CYS A 75 0.36 -1.75 -7.70
C CYS A 75 1.42 -1.70 -8.81
N ILE A 76 2.55 -1.04 -8.54
CA ILE A 76 3.70 -0.96 -9.47
C ILE A 76 4.83 -1.95 -9.13
N GLY A 77 4.64 -2.80 -8.12
CA GLY A 77 5.63 -3.82 -7.76
C GLY A 77 6.93 -3.29 -7.16
N CYS A 78 6.92 -2.11 -6.50
CA CYS A 78 8.12 -1.47 -5.95
C CYS A 78 8.73 -2.16 -4.70
N GLN A 79 7.99 -3.08 -4.07
CA GLN A 79 8.41 -3.87 -2.89
C GLN A 79 8.68 -3.08 -1.61
N ILE A 80 8.37 -1.78 -1.56
CA ILE A 80 8.64 -0.95 -0.37
C ILE A 80 7.73 -1.37 0.79
N CYS A 81 6.46 -1.66 0.52
CA CYS A 81 5.50 -2.14 1.51
C CYS A 81 5.93 -3.49 2.14
N ALA A 82 6.40 -4.44 1.32
CA ALA A 82 6.93 -5.72 1.81
C ALA A 82 8.12 -5.49 2.75
N LYS A 83 9.12 -4.71 2.33
CA LYS A 83 10.28 -4.38 3.17
C LYS A 83 9.89 -3.68 4.47
N ALA A 84 8.93 -2.76 4.43
CA ALA A 84 8.44 -2.07 5.63
C ALA A 84 7.75 -3.06 6.58
N CYS A 85 6.92 -3.95 6.04
CA CYS A 85 6.20 -4.95 6.83
C CYS A 85 7.14 -5.94 7.53
N THR A 86 8.14 -6.49 6.81
CA THR A 86 9.15 -7.40 7.38
C THR A 86 10.00 -6.72 8.46
N LYS A 87 10.44 -5.48 8.21
CA LYS A 87 11.42 -4.81 9.09
C LYS A 87 10.83 -4.20 10.34
N LEU A 88 9.57 -3.77 10.28
CA LEU A 88 8.96 -2.98 11.35
C LEU A 88 7.97 -3.80 12.18
N THR A 89 7.40 -4.88 11.62
CA THR A 89 6.26 -5.55 12.23
C THR A 89 6.32 -7.07 12.13
N TRP A 90 5.69 -7.69 11.13
CA TRP A 90 5.24 -9.08 11.19
C TRP A 90 5.46 -9.88 9.89
N ASP A 91 5.98 -9.25 8.82
CA ASP A 91 6.24 -9.90 7.51
C ASP A 91 4.99 -10.49 6.81
N ALA A 92 3.89 -9.73 6.82
CA ALA A 92 2.59 -10.15 6.27
C ALA A 92 2.36 -9.77 4.80
N ILE A 93 3.34 -9.21 4.08
CA ILE A 93 3.19 -8.82 2.67
C ILE A 93 4.17 -9.62 1.81
N ARG A 94 3.61 -10.49 0.95
CA ARG A 94 4.38 -11.32 0.02
C ARG A 94 4.40 -10.68 -1.36
N MET A 95 5.53 -10.79 -2.04
CA MET A 95 5.68 -10.37 -3.43
C MET A 95 5.59 -11.60 -4.31
N ILE A 96 4.51 -11.71 -5.08
CA ILE A 96 4.33 -12.79 -6.05
C ILE A 96 4.49 -12.27 -7.47
N LYS A 97 4.78 -13.16 -8.41
CA LYS A 97 4.86 -12.75 -9.81
C LYS A 97 3.47 -12.40 -10.34
N THR A 98 3.42 -11.45 -11.25
CA THR A 98 2.13 -11.06 -11.84
C THR A 98 1.49 -12.19 -12.63
N GLU A 99 2.27 -13.01 -13.35
CA GLU A 99 1.76 -14.21 -14.04
C GLU A 99 1.03 -15.15 -13.05
N GLU A 100 1.69 -15.46 -11.94
CA GLU A 100 1.18 -16.35 -10.89
C GLU A 100 -0.04 -15.75 -10.18
N PHE A 101 -0.06 -14.43 -9.95
CA PHE A 101 -1.23 -13.74 -9.39
C PHE A 101 -2.47 -13.92 -10.28
N GLU A 102 -2.33 -13.74 -11.59
CA GLU A 102 -3.45 -13.87 -12.50
C GLU A 102 -3.97 -15.31 -12.59
N GLU A 103 -3.08 -16.30 -12.47
CA GLU A 103 -3.44 -17.72 -12.42
C GLU A 103 -4.17 -18.10 -11.12
N ILE A 104 -3.71 -17.60 -9.97
CA ILE A 104 -4.31 -17.90 -8.66
C ILE A 104 -5.69 -17.27 -8.51
N TYR A 105 -5.83 -16.02 -8.96
CA TYR A 105 -7.04 -15.22 -8.72
C TYR A 105 -7.98 -15.14 -9.93
N ASP A 106 -7.62 -15.73 -11.08
CA ASP A 106 -8.39 -15.67 -12.34
C ASP A 106 -8.78 -14.22 -12.73
N VAL A 107 -7.88 -13.27 -12.48
CA VAL A 107 -8.08 -11.83 -12.72
C VAL A 107 -6.99 -11.30 -13.64
N ALA A 108 -7.36 -10.58 -14.70
CA ALA A 108 -6.41 -9.88 -15.57
C ALA A 108 -6.12 -8.47 -15.03
N LEU A 109 -4.86 -8.18 -14.69
CA LEU A 109 -4.47 -6.84 -14.25
C LEU A 109 -4.27 -5.91 -15.44
N THR A 110 -4.79 -4.69 -15.37
CA THR A 110 -4.56 -3.70 -16.43
C THR A 110 -3.10 -3.26 -16.42
N GLY A 111 -2.66 -2.58 -17.49
CA GLY A 111 -1.27 -2.18 -17.70
C GLY A 111 -1.17 -0.92 -18.51
#